data_AF-A0A1V0PDA4-F1
#
_entry.id   AF-A0A1V0PDA4-F1
#
_cell.length_a   1.000
_cell.length_b   1.000
_cell.length_c   1.000
_cell.angle_alpha   90.00
_cell.angle_beta   90.00
_cell.angle_gamma   90.00
#
_symmetry.space_group_name_H-M   'P 1'
#
loop_
_entity.id
_entity.type
_entity.pdbx_description
1 polymer ?
#
loop_
_entity_poly.entity_id
_entity_poly.type
_entity_poly.pdbx_seq_one_letter_code
_entity_poly.pdbx_strand_id
1 'polypeptide(L)' 'MDENNFESKLMQLEKIVTDLENGDVPLEAAITKFQEGMVLTNDLEKTLQSAEQVLVKAINADNSESDFTAEQKAY' A
#
# COMPACT_ATOMS: atom_id res chain seq x y z
N MET A 1 4.30 19.38 -3.24
CA MET A 1 3.74 18.16 -2.62
C MET A 1 4.86 17.17 -2.53
N ASP A 2 4.98 16.45 -1.41
CA ASP A 2 6.08 15.52 -1.20
C ASP A 2 5.82 14.25 -2.03
N GLU A 3 6.59 14.03 -3.10
CA GLU A 3 6.35 12.94 -4.07
C GLU A 3 6.43 11.53 -3.45
N ASN A 4 6.95 11.44 -2.22
CA ASN A 4 7.13 10.19 -1.48
C ASN A 4 6.05 9.90 -0.43
N ASN A 5 5.03 10.75 -0.30
CA ASN A 5 3.93 10.49 0.63
C ASN A 5 2.98 9.39 0.12
N PHE A 6 2.12 8.89 1.01
CA PHE A 6 1.21 7.79 0.73
C PHE A 6 0.30 8.09 -0.47
N GLU A 7 -0.29 9.29 -0.51
CA GLU A 7 -1.23 9.72 -1.54
C GLU A 7 -0.54 9.80 -2.91
N SER A 8 0.69 10.31 -2.97
CA SER A 8 1.46 10.38 -4.22
C SER A 8 1.82 9.00 -4.74
N LYS A 9 2.24 8.09 -3.86
CA LYS A 9 2.52 6.69 -4.23
C LYS A 9 1.27 5.95 -4.70
N LEU A 10 0.12 6.22 -4.07
CA LEU A 10 -1.16 5.64 -4.47
C LEU A 10 -1.57 6.14 -5.88
N MET A 11 -1.48 7.44 -6.15
CA MET A 11 -1.74 7.98 -7.49
C MET A 11 -0.80 7.40 -8.57
N GLN A 12 0.47 7.17 -8.23
CA GLN A 12 1.41 6.52 -9.16
C GLN A 12 0.99 5.08 -9.48
N LEU A 13 0.56 4.32 -8.46
CA LEU A 13 0.06 2.96 -8.64
C LEU A 13 -1.20 2.94 -9.52
N GLU A 14 -2.17 3.83 -9.27
CA GLU A 14 -3.39 3.95 -10.08
C GLU A 14 -3.07 4.24 -11.55
N LYS A 15 -2.08 5.12 -11.80
CA LYS A 15 -1.62 5.41 -13.16
C LYS A 15 -1.00 4.18 -13.82
N ILE A 16 -0.19 3.41 -13.10
CA ILE A 16 0.40 2.16 -13.60
C ILE A 16 -0.69 1.16 -13.98
N VAL A 17 -1.69 0.96 -13.12
CA VAL A 17 -2.82 0.06 -13.39
C VAL A 17 -3.57 0.50 -14.63
N THR A 18 -3.93 1.78 -14.71
CA THR A 18 -4.64 2.35 -15.87
C THR A 18 -3.84 2.15 -17.16
N ASP A 19 -2.53 2.43 -17.12
CA ASP A 19 -1.66 2.26 -18.28
C ASP A 19 -1.60 0.78 -18.73
N LEU A 20 -1.58 -0.17 -17.81
CA LEU A 20 -1.57 -1.61 -18.11
C LEU A 20 -2.91 -2.09 -18.68
N GLU A 21 -4.03 -1.61 -18.12
CA GLU A 21 -5.39 -1.97 -18.56
C GLU A 21 -5.71 -1.45 -19.97
N ASN A 22 -5.14 -0.30 -20.35
CA ASN A 22 -5.32 0.27 -21.69
C ASN A 22 -4.74 -0.62 -22.81
N GLY A 23 -3.80 -1.52 -22.51
CA GLY A 23 -3.28 -2.51 -23.45
C GLY A 23 -2.40 -1.98 -24.59
N ASP A 24 -2.23 -0.66 -24.73
CA ASP A 24 -1.38 0.01 -25.73
C ASP A 24 0.07 0.20 -25.25
N VAL A 25 0.54 -0.70 -24.39
CA VAL A 25 1.89 -0.67 -23.82
C VAL A 25 2.69 -1.85 -24.38
N PRO A 26 3.88 -1.62 -24.97
CA PRO A 26 4.77 -2.70 -25.40
C PRO A 26 5.06 -3.68 -24.27
N LEU A 27 5.22 -4.97 -24.58
CA LEU A 27 5.39 -6.03 -23.58
C LEU A 27 6.52 -5.74 -22.57
N GLU A 28 7.67 -5.27 -23.04
CA GLU A 28 8.82 -4.96 -22.20
C GLU A 28 8.51 -3.80 -21.23
N ALA A 29 7.77 -2.80 -21.70
CA ALA A 29 7.32 -1.68 -20.88
C ALA A 29 6.23 -2.13 -19.89
N ALA A 30 5.35 -3.05 -20.27
CA ALA A 30 4.33 -3.61 -19.39
C ALA A 30 4.95 -4.40 -18.24
N ILE A 31 6.00 -5.20 -18.51
CA ILE A 31 6.75 -5.92 -17.48
C ILE A 31 7.39 -4.93 -16.49
N THR A 32 8.00 -3.86 -16.99
CA THR A 32 8.63 -2.83 -16.16
C THR A 32 7.59 -2.15 -15.26
N LYS A 33 6.47 -1.69 -15.84
CA LYS A 33 5.36 -1.07 -15.09
C LYS A 33 4.76 -2.01 -14.05
N PHE A 34 4.62 -3.30 -14.36
CA PHE A 34 4.15 -4.29 -13.41
C PHE A 34 5.09 -4.43 -12.21
N GLN A 35 6.41 -4.50 -12.45
CA GLN A 35 7.40 -4.55 -11.37
C GLN A 35 7.36 -3.29 -10.49
N GLU A 36 7.24 -2.11 -11.09
CA GLU A 36 7.08 -0.85 -10.36
C GLU A 36 5.80 -0.86 -9.50
N GLY A 37 4.67 -1.32 -10.07
CA GLY A 37 3.41 -1.45 -9.36
C GLY A 37 3.49 -2.40 -8.16
N MET A 38 4.22 -3.52 -8.29
CA MET A 38 4.46 -4.46 -7.20
C MET A 38 5.25 -3.83 -6.05
N VAL A 39 6.29 -3.04 -6.37
CA VAL A 39 7.08 -2.33 -5.34
C VAL A 39 6.21 -1.30 -4.62
N LEU A 40 5.46 -0.49 -5.37
CA LEU A 40 4.54 0.51 -4.80
C LEU A 40 3.48 -0.14 -3.91
N THR A 41 2.90 -1.26 -4.34
CA THR A 41 1.88 -1.98 -3.57
C THR A 41 2.43 -2.42 -2.21
N ASN A 42 3.61 -3.05 -2.19
CA ASN A 42 4.26 -3.48 -0.95
C ASN A 42 4.62 -2.31 -0.02
N ASP A 43 5.03 -1.17 -0.57
CA ASP A 43 5.31 0.04 0.20
C ASP A 43 4.04 0.63 0.85
N LEU A 44 2.94 0.68 0.09
CA LEU A 44 1.65 1.16 0.57
C LEU A 44 1.11 0.23 1.68
N GLU A 45 1.18 -1.09 1.48
CA GLU A 45 0.79 -2.07 2.49
C GLU A 45 1.56 -1.92 3.79
N LYS A 46 2.89 -1.76 3.73
CA LYS A 46 3.72 -1.52 4.92
C LYS A 46 3.35 -0.22 5.65
N THR A 47 3.02 0.81 4.88
CA THR A 47 2.61 2.11 5.44
C THR A 47 1.29 1.95 6.20
N LEU A 48 0.31 1.25 5.61
CA LEU A 48 -0.97 0.97 6.26
C LEU A 48 -0.81 0.09 7.51
N GLN A 49 -0.01 -0.98 7.43
CA GLN A 49 0.29 -1.84 8.58
C GLN A 49 0.95 -1.06 9.72
N SER A 50 1.86 -0.15 9.40
CA SER A 50 2.52 0.69 10.41
C SER A 50 1.51 1.64 11.07
N ALA A 51 0.61 2.25 10.29
CA ALA A 51 -0.45 3.12 10.81
C ALA A 51 -1.43 2.35 11.70
N GLU A 52 -1.82 1.13 11.30
CA GLU A 52 -2.65 0.23 12.09
C GLU A 52 -2.00 -0.13 13.42
N GLN A 53 -0.71 -0.51 13.42
CA GLN A 53 0.02 -0.81 14.65
C GLN A 53 0.08 0.38 15.61
N VAL A 54 0.22 1.60 15.09
CA VAL A 54 0.20 2.82 15.91
C VAL A 54 -1.18 3.02 16.54
N LEU A 55 -2.26 2.83 15.79
CA LEU A 55 -3.63 2.93 16.31
C LEU A 55 -3.90 1.90 17.40
N VAL A 56 -3.56 0.62 17.17
CA VAL A 56 -3.73 -0.46 18.14
C VAL A 56 -2.96 -0.15 19.42
N LYS A 57 -1.71 0.32 19.33
CA LYS A 57 -0.92 0.72 20.51
C LYS A 57 -1.54 1.90 21.25
N ALA A 58 -2.06 2.90 20.55
CA ALA A 58 -2.69 4.06 21.16
C ALA A 58 -3.95 3.67 21.96
N ILE A 59 -4.79 2.80 21.39
CA ILE A 59 -6.02 2.31 22.05
C ILE A 59 -5.67 1.45 23.26
N ASN A 60 -4.71 0.53 23.13
CA ASN A 60 -4.28 -0.33 24.24
C ASN A 60 -3.60 0.45 25.38
N ALA A 61 -2.94 1.57 25.08
CA ALA A 61 -2.34 2.45 26.08
C ALA A 61 -3.38 3.23 26.90
N ASP A 62 -4.58 3.46 26.34
CA ASP A 62 -5.69 4.15 27.01
C ASP A 62 -6.52 3.21 27.91
N ASN A 63 -6.07 1.95 28.07
CA ASN A 63 -6.63 0.92 28.96
C ASN A 63 -8.14 0.65 28.75
N SER A 64 -8.67 1.00 27.57
CA SER A 64 -9.98 0.54 27.13
C SER A 64 -9.81 -0.87 26.55
N GLU A 65 -10.28 -1.89 27.27
CA GLU A 65 -10.37 -3.26 26.75
C GLU A 65 -11.12 -3.24 25.42
N SER A 66 -10.41 -3.42 24.31
CA SER A 66 -11.03 -3.55 22.99
C SER A 66 -10.33 -4.62 22.18
N ASP A 67 -11.14 -5.50 21.60
CA ASP A 67 -10.79 -6.74 20.89
C ASP A 67 -10.08 -6.50 19.53
N PHE A 68 -9.28 -5.45 19.39
CA PHE A 68 -8.47 -5.24 18.19
C PHE A 68 -7.18 -6.07 18.28
N THR A 69 -7.29 -7.37 18.03
CA THR A 69 -6.13 -8.18 17.65
C THR A 69 -5.89 -7.97 16.16
N ALA A 70 -4.77 -7.35 15.80
CA ALA A 70 -4.30 -7.33 14.41
C ALA A 70 -4.29 -8.77 13.89
N GLU A 71 -5.22 -9.12 13.00
CA GLU A 71 -5.37 -10.48 12.50
C GLU A 71 -4.04 -10.94 11.92
N GLN A 72 -3.47 -11.98 12.53
CA GLN A 72 -2.33 -12.70 11.97
C GLN A 72 -2.79 -13.27 10.63
N LYS A 73 -2.40 -12.64 9.52
CA LYS A 73 -2.51 -13.24 8.19
C LYS A 73 -1.65 -14.51 8.17
N ALA A 74 -2.28 -15.64 8.46
CA ALA A 74 -1.78 -16.95 8.09
C ALA A 74 -1.90 -17.06 6.55
N TYR A 75 -0.74 -17.04 5.88
CA TYR A 75 -0.62 -17.50 4.50
C TYR A 75 -0.31 -18.99 4.49
#